data_AF-A0A7X6SYC1-F1
#
_entry.id   AF-A0A7X6SYC1-F1
#
_cell.length_a   1.000
_cell.length_b   1.000
_cell.length_c   1.000
_cell.angle_alpha   90.00
_cell.angle_beta   90.00
_cell.angle_gamma   90.00
#
_symmetry.space_group_name_H-M   'P 1'
#
loop_
_entity.id
_entity.type
_entity.pdbx_description
1 polymer ?
#
loop_
_entity_poly.entity_id
_entity_poly.type
_entity_poly.pdbx_seq_one_letter_code
_entity_poly.pdbx_strand_id
1 'polypeptide(L)'
;MTQDGWRPFTLLQFLVSGGVLRHNKKLDFFIRSCNVPRPYSIYWKIRNVGEVAESRDCIRGQIKKTDNDHQIEHTNFYGPHYVECYIVKNGICVARDRIDVPIGQG
;
A
#
# COMPACT_ATOMS: atom_id res chain seq x y z
N MET A 1 9.07 5.68 5.46
CA MET A 1 10.21 4.90 4.92
C MET A 1 11.41 5.09 5.81
N THR A 2 12.25 4.08 5.96
CA THR A 2 13.52 4.18 6.67
C THR A 2 14.66 4.13 5.66
N GLN A 3 15.41 5.22 5.56
CA GLN A 3 16.71 5.30 4.89
C GLN A 3 17.64 6.02 5.88
N ASP A 4 18.82 5.46 6.11
CA ASP A 4 19.80 6.03 7.04
C ASP A 4 20.12 7.48 6.65
N GLY A 5 20.01 8.38 7.63
CA GLY A 5 20.27 9.82 7.47
C GLY A 5 19.07 10.70 7.15
N TRP A 6 17.86 10.16 7.00
CA TRP A 6 16.63 10.95 6.78
C TRP A 6 15.63 10.78 7.92
N ARG A 7 15.01 11.89 8.36
CA ARG A 7 13.90 11.86 9.33
C ARG A 7 12.77 10.99 8.75
N PRO A 8 12.11 10.11 9.53
CA PRO A 8 11.03 9.27 9.00
C PRO A 8 9.86 10.14 8.53
N PHE A 9 9.75 10.35 7.22
CA PHE A 9 8.59 10.93 6.58
C PHE A 9 7.61 9.83 6.19
N THR A 10 6.32 10.14 6.25
CA THR A 10 5.29 9.25 5.72
C THR A 10 5.44 9.16 4.21
N LEU A 11 5.12 8.01 3.61
CA LEU A 11 5.06 7.87 2.15
C LEU A 11 4.29 9.05 1.55
N LEU A 12 3.15 9.43 2.15
CA LEU A 12 2.34 10.57 1.76
C LEU A 12 3.12 11.90 1.69
N GLN A 13 3.95 12.23 2.69
CA GLN A 13 4.77 13.45 2.68
C GLN A 13 5.79 13.48 1.54
N PHE A 14 6.36 12.32 1.18
CA PHE A 14 7.30 12.19 0.07
C PHE A 14 6.63 12.25 -1.30
N LEU A 15 5.41 11.71 -1.40
CA LEU A 15 4.60 11.83 -2.60
C LEU A 15 4.17 13.29 -2.82
N VAL A 16 3.80 14.00 -1.76
CA VAL A 16 3.44 15.43 -1.81
C VAL A 16 4.63 16.30 -2.25
N SER A 17 5.87 15.91 -1.95
CA SER A 17 7.07 16.62 -2.41
C SER A 17 7.48 16.30 -3.85
N GLY A 18 6.67 15.54 -4.61
CA GLY A 18 6.99 15.15 -5.99
C GLY A 18 8.10 14.09 -6.11
N GLY A 19 8.38 13.38 -5.01
CA GLY A 19 9.43 12.37 -4.96
C GLY A 19 9.04 11.08 -5.69
N VAL A 20 9.96 10.55 -6.48
CA VAL A 20 9.83 9.23 -7.10
C VAL A 20 10.50 8.17 -6.24
N LEU A 21 9.81 7.05 -6.01
CA LEU A 21 10.39 5.94 -5.27
C LEU A 21 11.37 5.12 -6.10
N ARG A 22 12.60 5.06 -5.61
CA ARG A 22 13.61 4.12 -6.09
C ARG A 22 13.22 2.69 -5.74
N HIS A 23 13.68 1.75 -6.56
CA HIS A 23 13.48 0.31 -6.43
C HIS A 23 13.95 -0.26 -5.08
N ASN A 24 13.43 -1.45 -4.74
CA ASN A 24 13.84 -2.27 -3.60
C ASN A 24 13.64 -1.59 -2.24
N LYS A 25 12.58 -0.79 -2.08
CA LYS A 25 12.19 -0.24 -0.79
C LYS A 25 11.09 -1.07 -0.14
N LYS A 26 11.23 -1.27 1.16
CA LYS A 26 10.18 -1.79 2.03
C LYS A 26 9.26 -0.65 2.43
N LEU A 27 7.98 -0.77 2.10
CA LEU A 27 6.93 0.15 2.50
C LEU A 27 6.08 -0.52 3.57
N ASP A 28 5.77 0.24 4.61
CA ASP A 28 4.88 -0.17 5.69
C ASP A 28 3.66 0.76 5.66
N PHE A 29 2.52 0.20 5.28
CA PHE A 29 1.23 0.86 5.25
C PHE A 29 0.48 0.54 6.53
N PHE A 30 -0.14 1.53 7.16
CA PHE A 30 -0.87 1.31 8.39
C PHE A 30 -2.10 2.20 8.51
N ILE A 31 -3.08 1.74 9.28
CA ILE A 31 -4.30 2.50 9.58
C ILE A 31 -3.99 3.53 10.67
N ARG A 32 -3.85 4.80 10.29
CA ARG A 32 -3.56 5.88 11.25
C ARG A 32 -4.70 6.11 12.25
N SER A 33 -5.94 6.05 11.79
CA SER A 33 -7.13 6.19 12.62
C SER A 33 -8.31 5.48 11.97
N CYS A 34 -9.18 4.91 12.80
CA CYS A 34 -10.43 4.28 12.37
C CYS A 34 -11.47 4.47 13.48
N ASN A 35 -12.59 5.12 13.13
CA ASN A 35 -13.68 5.39 14.07
C ASN A 35 -14.79 4.32 14.03
N VAL A 36 -14.63 3.26 13.22
CA VAL A 36 -15.58 2.15 13.17
C VAL A 36 -15.47 1.36 14.48
N PRO A 37 -16.57 1.16 15.24
CA PRO A 37 -16.51 0.36 16.46
C PRO A 37 -16.26 -1.12 16.15
N ARG A 38 -15.34 -1.75 16.90
CA ARG A 38 -15.11 -3.20 16.84
C ARG A 38 -16.37 -3.97 17.30
N PRO A 39 -16.55 -5.25 16.89
CA PRO A 39 -15.67 -6.01 16.00
C PRO A 39 -15.86 -5.62 14.52
N TYR A 40 -14.75 -5.66 13.78
CA TYR A 40 -14.67 -5.57 12.33
C TYR A 40 -13.45 -6.36 11.86
N SER A 41 -13.42 -6.71 10.58
CA SER A 41 -12.27 -7.31 9.91
C SER A 41 -11.53 -6.31 9.05
N ILE A 42 -10.22 -6.51 8.90
CA ILE A 42 -9.35 -5.68 8.06
C ILE A 42 -8.91 -6.48 6.85
N TYR A 43 -9.08 -5.90 5.67
CA TYR A 43 -8.62 -6.47 4.42
C TYR A 43 -7.69 -5.51 3.70
N TRP A 44 -6.69 -6.07 3.03
CA TRP A 44 -5.75 -5.32 2.20
C TRP A 44 -5.78 -5.83 0.78
N LYS A 45 -5.62 -4.91 -0.15
CA LYS A 45 -5.41 -5.21 -1.56
C LYS A 45 -4.20 -4.45 -2.04
N ILE A 46 -3.27 -5.19 -2.63
CA ILE A 46 -2.09 -4.64 -3.27
C ILE A 46 -2.25 -4.93 -4.75
N ARG A 47 -2.40 -3.89 -5.56
CA ARG A 47 -2.49 -3.99 -7.01
C ARG A 47 -1.17 -3.58 -7.59
N ASN A 48 -0.54 -4.54 -8.25
CA ASN A 48 0.64 -4.32 -9.07
C ASN A 48 0.28 -4.70 -10.50
N VAL A 49 0.32 -3.74 -11.41
CA VAL A 49 0.09 -3.93 -12.86
C VAL A 49 1.16 -3.20 -13.64
N GLY A 50 1.48 -3.74 -14.82
CA GLY A 50 2.48 -3.18 -15.72
C GLY A 50 3.24 -4.28 -16.45
N GLU A 51 3.87 -3.91 -17.56
CA GLU A 51 4.64 -4.82 -18.43
C GLU A 51 5.71 -5.61 -17.65
N VAL A 52 6.32 -5.00 -16.63
CA VAL A 52 7.29 -5.65 -15.73
C VAL A 52 6.63 -6.65 -14.77
N ALA A 53 5.40 -6.36 -14.31
CA ALA A 53 4.63 -7.29 -13.50
C ALA A 53 4.13 -8.48 -14.33
N GLU A 54 3.76 -8.26 -15.59
CA GLU A 54 3.34 -9.31 -16.52
C GLU A 54 4.51 -10.20 -16.92
N SER A 55 5.62 -9.62 -17.36
CA SER A 55 6.83 -10.36 -17.76
C SER A 55 7.46 -11.19 -16.63
N ARG A 56 7.22 -10.83 -15.36
CA ARG A 56 7.73 -11.55 -14.18
C ARG A 56 6.67 -12.40 -13.48
N ASP A 57 5.48 -12.56 -14.06
CA ASP A 57 4.32 -13.26 -13.46
C ASP A 57 4.01 -12.78 -12.02
N CYS A 58 4.15 -11.48 -11.81
CA CYS A 58 4.00 -10.78 -10.53
C CYS A 58 2.74 -9.91 -10.48
N ILE A 59 1.74 -10.22 -11.30
CA ILE A 59 0.44 -9.54 -11.29
C ILE A 59 -0.24 -9.78 -9.93
N ARG A 60 -0.61 -8.71 -9.22
CA ARG A 60 -1.33 -8.80 -7.94
C ARG A 60 -2.61 -8.00 -7.98
N GLY A 61 -3.56 -8.29 -7.10
CA GLY A 61 -4.84 -7.58 -7.03
C GLY A 61 -5.88 -8.25 -6.13
N GLN A 62 -5.51 -9.36 -5.48
CA GLN A 62 -6.37 -10.08 -4.56
C GLN A 62 -6.62 -9.24 -3.30
N ILE A 63 -7.86 -9.29 -2.82
CA ILE A 63 -8.24 -8.74 -1.52
C ILE A 63 -8.01 -9.84 -0.49
N LYS A 64 -7.14 -9.60 0.48
CA LYS A 64 -6.79 -10.56 1.53
C LYS A 64 -7.30 -10.08 2.88
N LYS A 65 -8.00 -10.95 3.59
CA LYS A 65 -8.32 -10.74 5.01
C LYS A 65 -7.02 -10.91 5.81
N THR A 66 -6.59 -9.87 6.52
CA THR A 66 -5.40 -9.94 7.37
C THR A 66 -5.73 -9.74 8.83
N ASP A 67 -6.81 -9.01 9.13
CA ASP A 67 -7.14 -8.51 10.47
C ASP A 67 -5.96 -7.78 11.16
N ASN A 68 -5.03 -7.26 10.35
CA ASN A 68 -3.84 -6.53 10.77
C ASN A 68 -3.96 -5.08 10.30
N ASP A 69 -3.67 -4.14 11.20
CA ASP A 69 -3.66 -2.71 10.94
C ASP A 69 -2.45 -2.26 10.12
N HIS A 70 -1.43 -3.12 10.01
CA HIS A 70 -0.25 -2.95 9.16
C HIS A 70 -0.26 -3.88 7.93
N GLN A 71 0.31 -3.39 6.84
CA GLN A 71 0.57 -4.13 5.61
C GLN A 71 1.92 -3.73 5.02
N ILE A 72 2.81 -4.70 4.91
CA ILE A 72 4.13 -4.52 4.31
C ILE A 72 4.03 -4.81 2.81
N GLU A 73 4.67 -3.98 1.99
CA GLU A 73 4.89 -4.24 0.56
C GLU A 73 6.32 -3.93 0.13
N HIS A 74 6.82 -4.68 -0.84
CA HIS A 74 8.14 -4.52 -1.42
C HIS A 74 8.04 -3.94 -2.84
N THR A 75 8.69 -2.80 -3.07
CA THR A 75 8.66 -2.08 -4.35
C THR A 75 9.71 -2.61 -5.34
N ASN A 76 9.40 -3.72 -6.02
CA ASN A 76 10.35 -4.37 -6.96
C ASN A 76 10.05 -4.10 -8.44
N PHE A 77 9.02 -3.30 -8.77
CA PHE A 77 8.46 -3.27 -10.13
C PHE A 77 8.02 -1.87 -10.57
N TYR A 78 8.16 -1.60 -11.86
CA TYR A 78 7.64 -0.41 -12.53
C TYR A 78 6.18 -0.63 -12.95
N GLY A 79 5.39 0.44 -12.91
CA GLY A 79 4.01 0.45 -13.39
C GLY A 79 3.01 0.99 -12.36
N PRO A 80 1.73 1.14 -12.75
CA PRO A 80 0.69 1.59 -11.83
C PRO A 80 0.58 0.66 -10.62
N HIS A 81 0.88 1.21 -9.44
CA HIS A 81 0.84 0.50 -8.18
C HIS A 81 -0.05 1.22 -7.19
N TYR A 82 -0.91 0.49 -6.50
CA TYR A 82 -1.69 1.06 -5.39
C TYR A 82 -1.96 0.03 -4.30
N VAL A 83 -2.18 0.56 -3.10
CA VAL A 83 -2.59 -0.21 -1.93
C VAL A 83 -3.95 0.31 -1.48
N GLU A 84 -4.90 -0.60 -1.26
CA GLU A 84 -6.21 -0.31 -0.68
C GLU A 84 -6.38 -1.06 0.64
N CYS A 85 -6.93 -0.37 1.64
CA CYS A 85 -7.36 -0.95 2.91
C CYS A 85 -8.89 -0.92 3.00
N TYR A 86 -9.48 -1.95 3.59
CA TYR A 86 -10.92 -2.08 3.77
C TYR A 86 -11.25 -2.49 5.21
N ILE A 87 -12.25 -1.83 5.80
CA ILE A 87 -12.86 -2.22 7.06
C ILE A 87 -14.20 -2.88 6.76
N VAL A 88 -14.35 -4.13 7.16
CA VAL A 88 -15.56 -4.92 6.92
C VAL A 88 -16.23 -5.27 8.24
N LYS A 89 -17.49 -4.88 8.41
CA LYS A 89 -18.31 -5.18 9.59
C LYS A 89 -19.56 -5.93 9.17
N ASN A 90 -19.82 -7.07 9.81
CA ASN A 90 -20.95 -7.95 9.50
C ASN A 90 -21.04 -8.31 8.00
N GLY A 91 -19.89 -8.57 7.36
CA GLY A 91 -19.81 -8.90 5.93
C GLY A 91 -19.92 -7.70 4.97
N ILE A 92 -20.10 -6.47 5.49
CA ILE A 92 -20.28 -5.26 4.68
C ILE A 92 -19.02 -4.39 4.79
N CYS A 93 -18.49 -3.91 3.66
CA CYS A 93 -17.42 -2.92 3.65
C CYS A 93 -17.97 -1.56 4.11
N VAL A 94 -17.52 -1.09 5.28
CA VAL A 94 -17.99 0.15 5.91
C VAL A 94 -16.99 1.31 5.83
N ALA A 95 -15.73 1.02 5.52
CA ALA A 95 -14.72 2.04 5.21
C ALA A 95 -13.68 1.49 4.23
N ARG A 96 -13.13 2.37 3.39
CA ARG A 96 -12.06 2.07 2.44
C ARG A 96 -11.16 3.29 2.29
N ASP A 97 -9.86 3.06 2.14
CA ASP A 97 -8.91 4.08 1.71
C ASP A 97 -7.93 3.51 0.67
N ARG A 98 -7.35 4.38 -0.17
CA ARG A 98 -6.44 4.02 -1.26
C ARG A 98 -5.25 4.97 -1.30
N ILE A 99 -4.06 4.39 -1.40
CA ILE A 99 -2.82 5.13 -1.67
C ILE A 99 -2.25 4.64 -2.99
N ASP A 100 -2.13 5.56 -3.94
CA ASP A 100 -1.36 5.34 -5.17
C ASP A 100 0.13 5.50 -4.86
N VAL A 101 0.94 4.57 -5.37
CA VAL A 101 2.38 4.53 -5.15
C VAL A 101 3.05 4.82 -6.50
N PRO A 102 3.44 6.08 -6.78
CA PRO A 102 4.16 6.41 -8.00
C PRO A 102 5.58 5.83 -7.94
N ILE A 103 5.79 4.74 -8.69
CA ILE A 103 7.10 4.17 -8.96
C ILE A 103 7.51 4.65 -10.35
N GLY A 104 8.39 5.65 -10.38
CA GLY A 104 8.86 6.30 -11.61
C GLY A 104 10.25 5.82 -12.00
N GLN A 105 10.65 6.09 -13.25
CA GLN A 105 12.01 5.89 -13.72
C GLN A 105 12.95 6.85 -13.01
N GLY A 106 14.00 6.31 -12.38
CA GLY A 106 15.15 7.06 -11.92
C GLY A 106 16.31 6.85 -12.88
#